data_AF-A0A7V3ST66-F1
#
_entry.id   AF-A0A7V3ST66-F1
#
_cell.length_a   1.000
_cell.length_b   1.000
_cell.length_c   1.000
_cell.angle_alpha   90.00
_cell.angle_beta   90.00
_cell.angle_gamma   90.00
#
_symmetry.space_group_name_H-M   'P 1'
#
loop_
_entity.id
_entity.type
_entity.pdbx_description
1 polymer ?
#
loop_
_entity_poly.entity_id
_entity_poly.type
_entity_poly.pdbx_seq_one_letter_code
_entity_poly.pdbx_strand_id
1 'polypeptide(L)'
;MVAVILAGGENKRFPVNKCLLKIDGRRVIERNIELLSKYFKRIIISTNNPELYFRYRLQLVGDVLNIRGPMTGIYSVLNLPDVSSVFVFACDMPFINGYLVKYMLDRWSEEYDVMVPVFNGVPQPLHGIYSKTIAESMEMCLKTCERSLCRFIMDKKVYYINEEVVKSIDLDGKAFININTLEDYEKGIGGKICLV
;
A
#
# COMPACT_ATOMS: atom_id res chain seq x y z
N MET A 1 -1.04 8.50 12.98
CA MET A 1 -1.01 7.76 11.70
C MET A 1 0.41 7.51 11.25
N VAL A 2 0.69 6.35 10.66
CA VAL A 2 1.97 6.00 10.01
C VAL A 2 1.73 5.61 8.55
N ALA A 3 2.72 5.76 7.68
CA ALA A 3 2.67 5.17 6.34
C ALA A 3 3.30 3.78 6.33
N VAL A 4 2.68 2.86 5.60
CA VAL A 4 3.10 1.48 5.44
C VAL A 4 3.30 1.19 3.97
N ILE A 5 4.54 0.84 3.62
CA ILE A 5 4.85 0.27 2.32
C ILE A 5 4.76 -1.24 2.46
N LEU A 6 3.78 -1.86 1.79
CA LEU A 6 3.66 -3.31 1.71
C LEU A 6 4.71 -3.82 0.71
N ALA A 7 5.82 -4.31 1.24
CA ALA A 7 6.95 -4.86 0.49
C ALA A 7 7.05 -6.38 0.69
N GLY A 8 5.89 -7.03 0.76
CA GLY A 8 5.73 -8.47 0.81
C GLY A 8 5.27 -9.03 -0.53
N GLY A 9 5.66 -10.27 -0.82
CA GLY A 9 5.24 -10.96 -2.03
C GLY A 9 6.23 -12.06 -2.40
N GLU A 10 5.73 -13.27 -2.61
CA GLU A 10 6.53 -14.27 -3.31
C GLU A 10 6.50 -13.89 -4.79
N ASN A 11 7.65 -13.48 -5.30
CA ASN A 11 7.94 -13.12 -6.68
C ASN A 11 7.79 -14.33 -7.64
N LYS A 12 6.70 -15.09 -7.53
CA LYS A 12 6.47 -16.39 -8.21
C LYS A 12 6.36 -16.26 -9.72
N ARG A 13 5.80 -15.14 -10.19
CA ARG A 13 5.53 -14.88 -11.61
C ARG A 13 6.55 -13.92 -12.24
N PHE A 14 7.40 -13.31 -11.43
CA PHE A 14 8.35 -12.31 -11.87
C PHE A 14 9.60 -12.37 -10.98
N PRO A 15 10.75 -12.88 -11.45
CA PRO A 15 11.89 -13.23 -10.60
C PRO A 15 12.62 -12.04 -9.97
N VAL A 16 12.18 -10.81 -10.23
CA VAL A 16 12.75 -9.59 -9.67
C VAL A 16 11.81 -9.01 -8.63
N ASN A 17 12.38 -8.61 -7.49
CA ASN A 17 11.62 -7.91 -6.46
C ASN A 17 11.10 -6.57 -7.01
N LYS A 18 9.79 -6.49 -7.21
CA LYS A 18 9.12 -5.34 -7.80
C LYS A 18 9.40 -4.03 -7.06
N CYS A 19 9.51 -4.08 -5.74
CA CYS A 19 9.82 -2.89 -4.94
C CYS A 19 11.23 -2.34 -5.28
N LEU A 20 12.15 -3.19 -5.73
CA LEU A 20 13.53 -2.84 -6.08
C LEU A 20 13.72 -2.58 -7.59
N LEU A 21 12.65 -2.68 -8.39
CA LEU A 21 12.70 -2.33 -9.81
C LEU A 21 13.11 -0.88 -9.99
N LYS A 22 13.97 -0.64 -10.98
CA LYS A 22 14.35 0.71 -11.39
C LYS A 22 13.47 1.17 -12.54
N ILE A 23 12.82 2.30 -12.35
CA ILE A 23 12.15 3.07 -13.39
C ILE A 23 12.94 4.37 -13.53
N ASP A 24 13.32 4.73 -14.75
CA ASP A 24 14.22 5.84 -15.07
C ASP A 24 15.43 5.94 -14.11
N GLY A 25 16.10 4.81 -13.88
CA GLY A 25 17.32 4.73 -13.06
C GLY A 25 17.13 4.75 -11.54
N ARG A 26 15.90 4.97 -11.02
CA ARG A 26 15.62 5.04 -9.58
C ARG A 26 14.72 3.90 -9.12
N ARG A 27 14.97 3.34 -7.94
CA ARG A 27 14.14 2.25 -7.42
C ARG A 27 12.75 2.75 -7.05
N VAL A 28 11.72 1.96 -7.34
CA VAL A 28 10.32 2.26 -6.97
C VAL A 28 10.21 2.57 -5.48
N ILE A 29 10.78 1.72 -4.62
CA ILE A 29 10.72 1.95 -3.17
C ILE A 29 11.41 3.26 -2.73
N GLU A 30 12.51 3.66 -3.38
CA GLU A 30 13.21 4.91 -3.05
C GLU A 30 12.34 6.13 -3.41
N ARG A 31 11.68 6.10 -4.58
CA ARG A 31 10.73 7.14 -5.00
C ARG A 31 9.55 7.23 -4.02
N ASN A 32 8.99 6.09 -3.62
CA ASN A 32 7.85 6.03 -2.71
C ASN A 32 8.23 6.54 -1.31
N ILE A 33 9.39 6.15 -0.77
CA ILE A 33 9.90 6.65 0.52
C ILE A 33 10.08 8.17 0.46
N GLU A 34 10.73 8.70 -0.58
CA GLU A 34 10.97 10.13 -0.73
C GLU A 34 9.66 10.93 -0.74
N LEU A 35 8.66 10.46 -1.50
CA LEU A 35 7.37 11.14 -1.58
C LEU A 35 6.60 11.06 -0.26
N LEU A 36 6.52 9.87 0.35
CA LEU A 36 5.82 9.68 1.62
C LEU A 36 6.46 10.47 2.77
N SER A 37 7.79 10.68 2.73
CA SER A 37 8.51 11.44 3.78
C SER A 37 8.08 12.91 3.85
N LYS A 38 7.45 13.44 2.79
CA LYS A 38 6.88 14.79 2.78
C LYS A 38 5.58 14.90 3.59
N TYR A 39 4.90 13.78 3.83
CA TYR A 39 3.57 13.73 4.45
C TYR A 39 3.57 12.98 5.79
N PHE A 40 4.49 12.04 5.99
CA PHE A 40 4.53 11.18 7.18
C PHE A 40 5.86 11.30 7.91
N LYS A 41 5.78 11.53 9.23
CA LYS A 41 6.97 11.51 10.12
C LYS A 41 7.52 10.10 10.34
N ARG A 42 6.68 9.07 10.19
CA ARG A 42 7.03 7.67 10.41
C ARG A 42 6.53 6.82 9.24
N ILE A 43 7.48 6.16 8.59
CA ILE A 43 7.26 5.23 7.49
C ILE A 43 7.77 3.85 7.94
N ILE A 44 6.96 2.83 7.71
CA ILE A 44 7.25 1.44 8.02
C ILE A 44 7.24 0.65 6.71
N ILE A 45 8.20 -0.26 6.56
CA ILE A 45 8.19 -1.25 5.48
C ILE A 45 7.69 -2.56 6.08
N SER A 46 6.53 -3.03 5.61
CA SER A 46 6.02 -4.35 5.97
C SER A 46 6.66 -5.40 5.05
N THR A 47 7.48 -6.29 5.61
CA THR A 47 8.25 -7.27 4.85
C THR A 47 8.73 -8.44 5.71
N ASN A 48 8.75 -9.64 5.12
CA ASN A 48 9.36 -10.84 5.70
C ASN A 48 10.81 -11.08 5.23
N ASN A 49 11.38 -10.14 4.45
CA ASN A 49 12.75 -10.22 3.90
C ASN A 49 13.54 -8.95 4.29
N PRO A 50 13.79 -8.72 5.59
CA PRO A 50 14.35 -7.46 6.09
C PRO A 50 15.74 -7.12 5.50
N GLU A 51 16.52 -8.11 5.11
CA GLU A 51 17.83 -7.98 4.47
C GLU A 51 17.79 -7.24 3.13
N LEU A 52 16.64 -7.17 2.46
CA LEU A 52 16.47 -6.39 1.23
C LEU A 52 16.30 -4.89 1.49
N TYR A 53 15.86 -4.53 2.70
CA TYR A 53 15.33 -3.19 3.00
C TYR A 53 16.06 -2.47 4.16
N PHE A 54 16.88 -3.17 4.95
CA PHE A 54 17.58 -2.58 6.11
C PHE A 54 18.40 -1.31 5.78
N ARG A 55 18.93 -1.23 4.55
CA ARG A 55 19.71 -0.07 4.08
C ARG A 55 18.93 1.25 4.10
N TYR A 56 17.60 1.21 4.07
CA TYR A 56 16.76 2.40 4.09
C TYR A 56 16.60 2.98 5.50
N ARG A 57 17.07 2.29 6.54
CA ARG A 57 17.02 2.73 7.95
C ARG A 57 15.62 3.11 8.44
N LEU A 58 14.60 2.49 7.84
CA LEU A 58 13.21 2.56 8.29
C LEU A 58 12.90 1.35 9.17
N GLN A 59 11.86 1.47 10.00
CA GLN A 59 11.38 0.33 10.77
C GLN A 59 10.84 -0.74 9.82
N LEU A 60 11.29 -1.98 10.00
CA LEU A 60 10.85 -3.15 9.25
C LEU A 60 9.93 -3.98 10.13
N VAL A 61 8.78 -4.38 9.62
CA VAL A 61 7.79 -5.18 10.36
C VAL A 61 7.43 -6.41 9.52
N GLY A 62 7.70 -7.60 10.05
CA GLY A 62 7.27 -8.86 9.47
C GLY A 62 5.82 -9.19 9.83
N ASP A 63 5.26 -10.18 9.13
CA ASP A 63 3.93 -10.69 9.40
C ASP A 63 3.88 -11.36 10.79
N VAL A 64 2.98 -10.90 11.66
CA VAL A 64 2.80 -11.45 13.01
C VAL A 64 1.96 -12.75 13.02
N LEU A 65 1.31 -13.06 11.90
CA LEU A 65 0.58 -14.30 11.68
C LEU A 65 1.22 -15.08 10.52
N ASN A 66 1.24 -16.41 10.61
CA ASN A 66 1.70 -17.28 9.53
C ASN A 66 0.64 -17.42 8.41
N ILE A 67 0.07 -16.29 7.98
CA ILE A 67 -0.95 -16.19 6.94
C ILE A 67 -0.44 -15.14 5.96
N ARG A 68 -0.20 -15.53 4.72
CA ARG A 68 0.39 -14.62 3.74
C ARG A 68 -0.69 -13.75 3.07
N GLY A 69 -0.40 -12.47 2.95
CA GLY A 69 -1.22 -11.53 2.19
C GLY A 69 -1.06 -10.09 2.69
N PRO A 70 -1.50 -9.09 1.89
CA PRO A 70 -1.40 -7.69 2.26
C PRO A 70 -2.16 -7.36 3.55
N MET A 71 -3.30 -8.01 3.80
CA MET A 71 -4.09 -7.83 5.03
C MET A 71 -3.28 -8.18 6.28
N THR A 72 -2.45 -9.23 6.23
CA THR A 72 -1.56 -9.58 7.35
C THR A 72 -0.50 -8.51 7.59
N GLY A 73 0.07 -7.93 6.53
CA GLY A 73 1.02 -6.84 6.65
C GLY A 73 0.41 -5.59 7.29
N ILE A 74 -0.82 -5.23 6.88
CA ILE A 74 -1.60 -4.13 7.48
C ILE A 74 -1.87 -4.42 8.96
N TYR A 75 -2.40 -5.61 9.28
CA TYR A 75 -2.67 -6.04 10.64
C TYR A 75 -1.42 -5.96 11.54
N SER A 76 -0.29 -6.46 11.04
CA SER A 76 0.98 -6.50 11.76
C SER A 76 1.44 -5.10 12.18
N VAL A 77 1.24 -4.09 11.34
CA VAL A 77 1.58 -2.71 11.68
C VAL A 77 0.53 -2.07 12.58
N LEU A 78 -0.76 -2.33 12.37
CA LEU A 78 -1.83 -1.85 13.26
C LEU A 78 -1.66 -2.36 14.70
N ASN A 79 -1.09 -3.55 14.87
CA ASN A 79 -0.87 -4.16 16.18
C ASN A 79 0.30 -3.51 16.98
N LEU A 80 1.04 -2.57 16.40
CA LEU A 80 2.05 -1.82 17.15
C LEU A 80 1.39 -0.87 18.17
N PRO A 81 1.96 -0.68 19.37
CA PRO A 81 1.32 0.10 20.44
C PRO A 81 1.03 1.55 20.02
N ASP A 82 1.99 2.23 19.38
CA ASP A 82 1.90 3.66 19.03
C ASP A 82 1.28 3.94 17.64
N VAL A 83 0.49 3.00 17.11
CA VAL A 83 -0.18 3.13 15.82
C VAL A 83 -1.68 3.20 16.04
N SER A 84 -2.28 4.37 15.74
CA SER A 84 -3.75 4.58 15.75
C SER A 84 -4.41 4.36 14.39
N SER A 85 -3.65 4.54 13.30
CA SER A 85 -4.09 4.31 11.93
C SER A 85 -2.88 4.17 11.00
N VAL A 86 -3.07 3.48 9.88
CA VAL A 86 -2.06 3.24 8.86
C VAL A 86 -2.56 3.74 7.50
N PHE A 87 -1.76 4.57 6.83
CA PHE A 87 -1.87 4.75 5.38
C PHE A 87 -1.10 3.61 4.71
N VAL A 88 -1.73 2.92 3.79
CA VAL A 88 -1.23 1.71 3.14
C VAL A 88 -0.95 2.00 1.68
N PHE A 89 0.22 1.58 1.22
CA PHE A 89 0.62 1.64 -0.17
C PHE A 89 1.38 0.37 -0.57
N ALA A 90 0.94 -0.32 -1.62
CA ALA A 90 1.64 -1.51 -2.10
C ALA A 90 2.84 -1.15 -2.99
N CYS A 91 3.95 -1.87 -2.85
CA CYS A 91 5.18 -1.53 -3.57
C CYS A 91 5.14 -1.85 -5.07
N ASP A 92 4.14 -2.61 -5.53
CA ASP A 92 3.88 -2.91 -6.94
C ASP A 92 3.13 -1.77 -7.65
N MET A 93 2.71 -0.73 -6.91
CA MET A 93 2.21 0.53 -7.43
C MET A 93 3.37 1.54 -7.53
N PRO A 94 3.93 1.83 -8.71
CA PRO A 94 5.16 2.63 -8.83
C PRO A 94 4.93 4.15 -8.82
N PHE A 95 3.70 4.62 -9.03
CA PHE A 95 3.41 6.04 -9.28
C PHE A 95 2.52 6.66 -8.21
N ILE A 96 2.95 6.60 -6.95
CA ILE A 96 2.22 7.27 -5.87
C ILE A 96 1.98 8.76 -6.19
N ASN A 97 0.72 9.19 -6.10
CA ASN A 97 0.34 10.58 -6.36
C ASN A 97 0.26 11.36 -5.04
N GLY A 98 1.19 12.29 -4.82
CA GLY A 98 1.27 13.09 -3.60
C GLY A 98 0.05 13.98 -3.35
N TYR A 99 -0.63 14.44 -4.40
CA TYR A 99 -1.87 15.22 -4.26
C TYR A 99 -3.01 14.34 -3.75
N LEU A 100 -3.10 13.09 -4.21
CA LEU A 100 -4.07 12.13 -3.71
C LEU A 100 -3.77 11.76 -2.24
N VAL A 101 -2.51 11.49 -1.90
CA VAL A 101 -2.08 11.25 -0.51
C VAL A 101 -2.48 12.43 0.38
N LYS A 102 -2.18 13.67 -0.05
CA LYS A 102 -2.56 14.87 0.69
C LYS A 102 -4.08 14.97 0.87
N TYR A 103 -4.84 14.75 -0.20
CA TYR A 103 -6.30 14.79 -0.14
C TYR A 103 -6.85 13.79 0.89
N MET A 104 -6.34 12.55 0.89
CA MET A 104 -6.74 11.52 1.84
C MET A 104 -6.44 11.94 3.28
N LEU A 105 -5.23 12.45 3.53
CA LEU A 105 -4.82 12.90 4.86
C LEU A 105 -5.65 14.08 5.38
N ASP A 106 -5.95 15.06 4.52
CA ASP A 106 -6.74 16.23 4.89
C ASP A 106 -8.21 15.87 5.22
N ARG A 107 -8.70 14.71 4.76
CA ARG A 107 -10.11 14.28 4.88
C ARG A 107 -10.29 13.13 5.86
N TRP A 108 -9.21 12.48 6.27
CA TRP A 108 -9.27 11.38 7.22
C TRP A 108 -9.88 11.84 8.54
N SER A 109 -10.82 11.04 9.04
CA SER A 109 -11.49 11.23 10.33
C SER A 109 -11.55 9.89 11.03
N GLU A 110 -11.30 9.88 12.34
CA GLU A 110 -11.33 8.64 13.17
C GLU A 110 -12.73 8.05 13.33
N GLU A 111 -13.76 8.72 12.81
CA GLU A 111 -15.11 8.16 12.74
C GLU A 111 -15.23 7.03 11.71
N TYR A 112 -14.28 6.92 10.76
CA TYR A 112 -14.26 5.90 9.73
C TYR A 112 -13.28 4.80 10.11
N ASP A 113 -13.65 3.57 9.79
CA ASP A 113 -12.77 2.41 9.94
C ASP A 113 -11.73 2.37 8.82
N VAL A 114 -12.15 2.75 7.61
CA VAL A 114 -11.35 2.66 6.39
C VAL A 114 -11.66 3.84 5.48
N MET A 115 -10.64 4.34 4.77
CA MET A 115 -10.80 5.28 3.65
C MET A 115 -10.07 4.72 2.44
N VAL A 116 -10.77 4.59 1.31
CA VAL A 116 -10.19 4.05 0.07
C VAL A 116 -10.67 4.84 -1.15
N PRO A 117 -9.81 5.10 -2.13
CA PRO A 117 -10.24 5.64 -3.41
C PRO A 117 -10.92 4.57 -4.26
N VAL A 118 -11.86 5.03 -5.08
CA VAL A 118 -12.51 4.22 -6.12
C VAL A 118 -12.00 4.70 -7.47
N PHE A 119 -11.57 3.77 -8.31
CA PHE A 119 -11.13 4.06 -9.67
C PHE A 119 -11.67 3.01 -10.63
N ASN A 120 -12.28 3.44 -11.74
CA ASN A 120 -13.03 2.60 -12.68
C ASN A 120 -14.06 1.69 -11.98
N GLY A 121 -14.81 2.25 -11.03
CA GLY A 121 -15.80 1.52 -10.22
C GLY A 121 -15.23 0.51 -9.21
N VAL A 122 -13.91 0.40 -9.07
CA VAL A 122 -13.25 -0.58 -8.19
C VAL A 122 -12.55 0.13 -7.01
N PRO A 123 -12.85 -0.25 -5.76
CA PRO A 123 -12.10 0.20 -4.59
C PRO A 123 -10.63 -0.22 -4.65
N GLN A 124 -9.74 0.67 -4.22
CA GLN A 124 -8.28 0.45 -4.22
C GLN A 124 -7.77 0.27 -2.78
N PRO A 125 -7.99 -0.90 -2.14
CA PRO A 125 -7.68 -1.10 -0.71
C PRO A 125 -6.19 -1.04 -0.40
N LEU A 126 -5.32 -1.27 -1.39
CA LEU A 126 -3.87 -1.17 -1.23
C LEU A 126 -3.35 0.27 -1.38
N HIS A 127 -4.25 1.24 -1.51
CA HIS A 127 -4.01 2.68 -1.47
C HIS A 127 -5.03 3.31 -0.49
N GLY A 128 -4.98 2.91 0.78
CA GLY A 128 -6.07 3.17 1.75
C GLY A 128 -5.57 3.60 3.11
N ILE A 129 -6.42 4.23 3.91
CA ILE A 129 -6.19 4.45 5.33
C ILE A 129 -7.05 3.48 6.14
N TYR A 130 -6.45 2.86 7.16
CA TYR A 130 -7.09 1.88 8.03
C TYR A 130 -6.92 2.31 9.48
N SER A 131 -8.02 2.36 10.24
CA SER A 131 -8.03 2.63 11.67
C SER A 131 -7.54 1.42 12.47
N LYS A 132 -7.01 1.64 13.68
CA LYS A 132 -6.72 0.55 14.63
C LYS A 132 -7.98 -0.13 15.15
N THR A 133 -9.13 0.54 15.11
CA THR A 133 -10.43 0.00 15.59
C THR A 133 -10.80 -1.32 14.92
N ILE A 134 -10.37 -1.54 13.68
CA ILE A 134 -10.65 -2.77 12.93
C ILE A 134 -9.61 -3.88 13.12
N ALA A 135 -8.54 -3.67 13.89
CA ALA A 135 -7.46 -4.65 14.04
C ALA A 135 -7.95 -6.01 14.56
N GLU A 136 -8.84 -6.01 15.56
CA GLU A 136 -9.41 -7.25 16.13
C GLU A 136 -10.26 -8.00 15.09
N SER A 137 -11.14 -7.27 14.38
CA SER A 137 -11.96 -7.87 13.31
C SER A 137 -11.11 -8.38 12.14
N MET A 138 -9.98 -7.71 11.84
CA MET A 138 -9.02 -8.12 10.83
C MET A 138 -8.31 -9.42 11.23
N GLU A 139 -7.93 -9.55 12.51
CA GLU A 139 -7.36 -10.78 13.04
C GLU A 139 -8.33 -11.96 12.92
N MET A 140 -9.60 -11.77 13.29
CA MET A 140 -10.64 -12.80 13.16
C MET A 140 -10.83 -13.21 11.70
N CYS A 141 -10.89 -12.25 10.78
CA CYS A 141 -11.02 -12.50 9.35
C CYS A 141 -9.84 -13.31 8.78
N LEU A 142 -8.61 -12.98 9.19
CA LEU A 142 -7.42 -13.75 8.82
C LEU A 142 -7.49 -15.19 9.34
N LYS A 143 -7.90 -15.38 10.61
CA LYS A 143 -8.03 -16.72 11.24
C LYS A 143 -9.08 -17.61 10.56
N THR A 144 -10.10 -17.03 9.91
CA THR A 144 -11.11 -17.77 9.14
C THR A 144 -10.72 -18.01 7.67
N CYS A 145 -9.46 -17.77 7.30
CA CYS A 145 -8.89 -17.95 5.96
C CYS A 145 -9.45 -17.01 4.87
N GLU A 146 -10.23 -15.99 5.20
CA GLU A 146 -10.54 -14.91 4.25
C GLU A 146 -9.33 -13.98 4.15
N ARG A 147 -8.95 -13.62 2.92
CA ARG A 147 -7.73 -12.85 2.61
C ARG A 147 -7.99 -11.62 1.74
N SER A 148 -9.21 -11.48 1.24
CA SER A 148 -9.62 -10.38 0.37
C SER A 148 -9.88 -9.13 1.20
N LEU A 149 -9.01 -8.12 1.05
CA LEU A 149 -9.24 -6.80 1.64
C LEU A 149 -10.56 -6.18 1.15
N CYS A 150 -10.90 -6.34 -0.14
CA CYS A 150 -12.15 -5.83 -0.66
C CYS A 150 -13.36 -6.42 0.07
N ARG A 151 -13.36 -7.73 0.36
CA ARG A 151 -14.45 -8.34 1.14
C ARG A 151 -14.42 -7.92 2.59
N PHE A 152 -13.24 -7.86 3.20
CA PHE A 152 -13.06 -7.46 4.58
C PHE A 152 -13.60 -6.05 4.87
N ILE A 153 -13.50 -5.11 3.94
CA ILE A 153 -13.98 -3.74 4.15
C ILE A 153 -15.48 -3.56 3.88
N MET A 154 -16.18 -4.55 3.30
CA MET A 154 -17.60 -4.40 2.91
C MET A 154 -18.54 -4.16 4.10
N ASP A 155 -18.19 -4.68 5.28
CA ASP A 155 -19.01 -4.58 6.50
C ASP A 155 -18.47 -3.51 7.48
N LYS A 156 -17.53 -2.66 7.03
CA LYS A 156 -16.91 -1.60 7.85
C LYS A 156 -17.50 -0.23 7.54
N LYS A 157 -17.28 0.75 8.42
CA LYS A 157 -17.61 2.15 8.12
C LYS A 157 -16.55 2.75 7.20
N VAL A 158 -16.75 2.59 5.89
CA VAL A 158 -15.79 3.01 4.86
C VAL A 158 -16.13 4.38 4.28
N TYR A 159 -15.14 5.26 4.19
CA TYR A 159 -15.19 6.44 3.33
C TYR A 159 -14.62 6.09 1.94
N TYR A 160 -15.52 5.95 0.96
CA TYR A 160 -15.13 5.78 -0.44
C TYR A 160 -14.89 7.16 -1.08
N ILE A 161 -13.67 7.42 -1.53
CA ILE A 161 -13.38 8.63 -2.31
C ILE A 161 -13.93 8.41 -3.71
N ASN A 162 -14.95 9.17 -4.06
CA ASN A 162 -15.64 9.06 -5.33
C ASN A 162 -14.67 9.16 -6.52
N GLU A 163 -14.96 8.37 -7.55
CA GLU A 163 -14.11 8.29 -8.75
C GLU A 163 -13.95 9.64 -9.45
N GLU A 164 -14.97 10.50 -9.46
CA GLU A 164 -14.89 11.85 -10.01
C GLU A 164 -13.83 12.70 -9.28
N VAL A 165 -13.76 12.60 -7.95
CA VAL A 165 -12.75 13.28 -7.14
C VAL A 165 -11.38 12.70 -7.43
N VAL A 166 -11.27 11.37 -7.49
CA VAL A 166 -10.01 10.69 -7.84
C VAL A 166 -9.51 11.15 -9.21
N LYS A 167 -10.37 11.16 -10.24
CA LYS A 167 -10.03 11.60 -11.61
C LYS A 167 -9.69 13.09 -11.71
N SER A 168 -10.22 13.92 -10.81
CA SER A 168 -9.80 15.34 -10.74
C SER A 168 -8.36 15.52 -10.25
N ILE A 169 -7.80 14.52 -9.56
CA ILE A 169 -6.43 14.54 -8.99
C ILE A 169 -5.46 13.67 -9.80
N ASP A 170 -5.93 12.52 -10.28
CA ASP A 170 -5.19 11.52 -11.05
C ASP A 170 -6.08 10.98 -12.17
N LEU A 171 -6.18 11.74 -13.26
CA LEU A 171 -7.11 11.51 -14.37
C LEU A 171 -7.01 10.08 -14.93
N ASP A 172 -5.79 9.60 -15.13
CA ASP A 172 -5.51 8.30 -15.72
C ASP A 172 -5.36 7.19 -14.67
N GLY A 173 -5.47 7.53 -13.37
CA GLY A 173 -5.29 6.59 -12.26
C GLY A 173 -3.91 5.95 -12.21
N LYS A 174 -2.86 6.72 -12.52
CA LYS A 174 -1.47 6.22 -12.50
C LYS A 174 -1.08 5.67 -11.13
N ALA A 175 -1.63 6.25 -10.06
CA ALA A 175 -1.45 5.79 -8.68
C ALA A 175 -1.95 4.36 -8.41
N PHE A 176 -2.78 3.80 -9.29
CA PHE A 176 -3.37 2.46 -9.14
C PHE A 176 -2.83 1.44 -10.15
N ILE A 177 -1.88 1.83 -11.00
CA ILE A 177 -1.21 0.90 -11.92
C ILE A 177 -0.38 -0.08 -11.09
N ASN A 178 -0.65 -1.38 -11.23
CA ASN A 178 0.15 -2.44 -10.62
C ASN A 178 1.10 -3.04 -11.66
N ILE A 179 2.40 -3.10 -11.36
CA ILE A 179 3.36 -3.84 -12.18
C ILE A 179 3.39 -5.28 -11.69
N ASN A 180 2.70 -6.19 -12.39
CA ASN A 180 2.75 -7.61 -12.08
C ASN A 180 3.66 -8.43 -12.99
N THR A 181 3.84 -7.96 -14.22
CA THR A 181 4.64 -8.59 -15.27
C THR A 181 5.49 -7.56 -16.01
N LEU A 182 6.44 -8.03 -16.83
CA LEU A 182 7.20 -7.19 -17.78
C LEU A 182 6.25 -6.52 -18.79
N GLU A 183 5.19 -7.21 -19.20
CA GLU A 183 4.19 -6.70 -20.14
C GLU A 183 3.36 -5.56 -19.55
N ASP A 184 3.04 -5.62 -18.24
CA ASP A 184 2.35 -4.53 -17.54
C ASP A 184 3.18 -3.24 -17.55
N TYR A 185 4.50 -3.39 -17.45
CA TYR A 185 5.44 -2.28 -17.56
C TYR A 185 5.50 -1.72 -18.98
N GLU A 186 5.67 -2.58 -20.00
CA GLU A 186 5.79 -2.17 -21.40
C GLU A 186 4.54 -1.45 -21.91
N LYS A 187 3.35 -1.89 -21.47
CA LYS A 187 2.07 -1.28 -21.83
C LYS A 187 1.74 -0.01 -21.04
N GLY A 188 2.22 0.10 -19.80
CA GLY A 188 1.76 1.15 -18.87
C GLY A 188 2.72 2.31 -18.64
N ILE A 189 4.02 2.15 -18.89
CA ILE A 189 5.04 2.99 -18.21
C ILE A 189 5.95 3.76 -19.15
N GLY A 190 6.34 3.20 -20.30
CA GLY A 190 7.24 3.86 -21.25
C GLY A 190 8.55 4.34 -20.59
N GLY A 191 9.54 3.46 -20.44
CA GLY A 191 10.86 3.81 -19.88
C GLY A 191 11.89 2.70 -20.05
N LYS A 192 13.18 2.97 -19.82
CA LYS A 192 14.24 1.94 -19.87
C LYS A 192 14.29 1.14 -18.57
N ILE A 193 14.03 -0.17 -18.65
CA ILE A 193 14.27 -1.10 -17.53
C ILE A 193 15.77 -1.31 -17.37
N CYS A 194 16.23 -1.25 -16.12
CA CYS A 194 17.50 -1.85 -15.74
C CYS A 194 17.22 -2.88 -14.65
N LEU A 195 17.18 -4.16 -15.04
CA LEU A 195 17.17 -5.28 -14.11
C LEU A 195 18.54 -5.27 -13.44
N VAL A 196 18.57 -4.98 -12.15
CA VAL A 196 19.82 -5.00 -11.36
C VAL A 196 19.99 -6.38 -10.78
#